data_AF-A0A7C4TQ53-F1
#
_entry.id   AF-A0A7C4TQ53-F1
#
_cell.length_a   1.000
_cell.length_b   1.000
_cell.length_c   1.000
_cell.angle_alpha   90.00
_cell.angle_beta   90.00
_cell.angle_gamma   90.00
#
_symmetry.space_group_name_H-M   'P 1'
#
loop_
_entity.id
_entity.type
_entity.pdbx_description
1 polymer ?
#
loop_
_entity_poly.entity_id
_entity_poly.type
_entity_poly.pdbx_seq_one_letter_code
_entity_poly.pdbx_strand_id
1 'polypeptide(L)'
;MAGFRYRPLQAEDELFPFASTYKELLLHPEWRKRRVGILLRDKYVCTECKIFETLNCNSAAFTAKMLGSYPDHSPIYKLIQTSKPVRIHIHHRYYVLTKNSWEYEDDALVCLCQDCHTNEHEKYFIPVFRNEMAKKANDLPDEYLVCPRCGGSGFLSEYNYYMEGVCFGCNGYCFVRKITAPKQAQKVGSIDRFFPDRER
;
A
#
# COMPACT_ATOMS: atom_id res chain seq x y z
N MET A 1 18.00 -19.76 -7.73
CA MET A 1 16.72 -19.91 -7.01
C MET A 1 15.60 -19.55 -7.98
N ALA A 2 14.60 -20.41 -8.16
CA ALA A 2 13.52 -20.17 -9.14
C ALA A 2 12.72 -18.93 -8.71
N GLY A 3 12.79 -17.85 -9.49
CA GLY A 3 12.05 -16.62 -9.21
C GLY A 3 10.56 -16.86 -9.41
N PHE A 4 9.78 -16.78 -8.35
CA PHE A 4 8.32 -16.81 -8.45
C PHE A 4 7.85 -15.62 -9.30
N ARG A 5 6.93 -15.87 -10.24
CA ARG A 5 6.25 -14.79 -10.96
C ARG A 5 5.18 -14.18 -10.06
N TYR A 6 4.95 -12.88 -10.17
CA TYR A 6 3.92 -12.16 -9.42
C TYR A 6 3.13 -11.25 -10.38
N ARG A 7 1.88 -10.94 -10.02
CA ARG A 7 1.07 -9.93 -10.70
C ARG A 7 0.58 -8.87 -9.72
N PRO A 8 0.43 -7.59 -10.17
CA PRO A 8 -0.33 -6.60 -9.41
C PRO A 8 -1.74 -7.10 -9.14
N LEU A 9 -2.33 -6.64 -8.04
CA LEU A 9 -3.74 -6.90 -7.75
C LEU A 9 -4.61 -6.22 -8.81
N GLN A 10 -5.63 -6.94 -9.27
CA GLN A 10 -6.63 -6.47 -10.22
C GLN A 10 -7.99 -6.34 -9.53
N ALA A 11 -8.88 -5.50 -10.08
CA ALA A 11 -10.21 -5.26 -9.52
C ALA A 11 -11.06 -6.55 -9.42
N GLU A 12 -10.77 -7.52 -10.27
CA GLU A 12 -11.41 -8.83 -10.36
C GLU A 12 -10.87 -9.88 -9.36
N ASP A 13 -9.82 -9.57 -8.59
CA ASP A 13 -9.24 -10.53 -7.63
C ASP A 13 -10.14 -10.81 -6.41
N GLU A 14 -11.39 -10.34 -6.34
CA GLU A 14 -12.40 -10.57 -5.26
C GLU A 14 -11.91 -10.31 -3.81
N LEU A 15 -10.83 -9.54 -3.65
CA LEU A 15 -10.19 -9.35 -2.34
C LEU A 15 -10.54 -8.05 -1.66
N PHE A 16 -10.92 -7.04 -2.42
CA PHE A 16 -11.36 -5.76 -1.90
C PHE A 16 -12.85 -5.60 -2.16
N PRO A 17 -13.63 -5.06 -1.20
CA PRO A 17 -15.08 -4.92 -1.35
C PRO A 17 -15.52 -4.00 -2.50
N PHE A 18 -14.61 -3.33 -3.24
CA PHE A 18 -14.96 -2.48 -4.38
C PHE A 18 -13.87 -2.45 -5.46
N ALA A 19 -14.29 -2.30 -6.71
CA ALA A 19 -13.47 -2.09 -7.90
C ALA A 19 -12.85 -0.68 -7.95
N SER A 20 -12.29 -0.19 -6.84
CA SER A 20 -11.71 1.14 -6.75
C SER A 20 -10.20 1.13 -6.98
N THR A 21 -9.69 2.20 -7.59
CA THR A 21 -8.24 2.40 -7.72
C THR A 21 -7.63 2.81 -6.37
N TYR A 22 -6.33 2.56 -6.16
CA TYR A 22 -5.63 3.05 -4.97
C TYR A 22 -5.77 4.57 -4.77
N LYS A 23 -5.77 5.33 -5.87
CA LYS A 23 -5.99 6.79 -5.83
C LYS A 23 -7.40 7.13 -5.33
N GLU A 24 -8.43 6.40 -5.73
CA GLU A 24 -9.79 6.57 -5.19
C GLU A 24 -9.86 6.24 -3.70
N LEU A 25 -9.22 5.15 -3.26
CA LEU A 25 -9.13 4.80 -1.83
C LEU A 25 -8.48 5.92 -1.01
N LEU A 26 -7.41 6.54 -1.54
CA LEU A 26 -6.76 7.69 -0.90
C LEU A 26 -7.63 8.94 -0.83
N LEU A 27 -8.57 9.11 -1.76
CA LEU A 27 -9.47 10.26 -1.81
C LEU A 27 -10.80 10.00 -1.10
N HIS A 28 -11.06 8.77 -0.64
CA HIS A 28 -12.32 8.39 -0.01
C HIS A 28 -12.60 9.22 1.26
N PRO A 29 -13.83 9.74 1.47
CA PRO A 29 -14.16 10.59 2.63
C PRO A 29 -13.86 9.93 3.98
N GLU A 30 -14.17 8.63 4.13
CA GLU A 30 -13.88 7.89 5.36
C GLU A 30 -12.38 7.78 5.62
N TRP A 31 -11.59 7.57 4.57
CA TRP A 31 -10.14 7.57 4.73
C TRP A 31 -9.61 8.95 5.11
N ARG A 32 -10.11 10.03 4.49
CA ARG A 32 -9.72 11.40 4.88
C ARG A 32 -10.02 11.68 6.34
N LYS A 33 -11.23 11.33 6.81
CA LYS A 33 -11.65 11.49 8.20
C LYS A 33 -10.75 10.67 9.14
N ARG A 34 -10.55 9.38 8.84
CA ARG A 34 -9.65 8.51 9.62
C ARG A 34 -8.23 9.05 9.66
N ARG A 35 -7.68 9.44 8.51
CA ARG A 35 -6.34 10.00 8.37
C ARG A 35 -6.14 11.24 9.22
N VAL A 36 -7.10 12.17 9.21
CA VAL A 36 -7.04 13.36 10.09
C VAL A 36 -7.05 12.96 11.56
N GLY A 37 -7.89 11.99 11.96
CA GLY A 37 -7.91 11.48 13.33
C GLY A 37 -6.57 10.90 13.79
N ILE A 38 -5.92 10.10 12.94
CA ILE A 38 -4.60 9.51 13.23
C ILE A 38 -3.52 10.59 13.32
N LEU A 39 -3.52 11.56 12.40
CA LEU A 39 -2.57 12.67 12.43
C LEU A 39 -2.72 13.52 13.71
N LEU A 40 -3.95 13.80 14.14
CA LEU A 40 -4.22 14.50 15.41
C LEU A 40 -3.72 13.71 16.61
N ARG A 41 -4.03 12.40 16.67
CA ARG A 41 -3.57 11.49 17.73
C ARG A 41 -2.05 11.47 17.83
N ASP A 42 -1.37 11.39 16.69
CA ASP A 42 0.09 11.35 16.61
C ASP A 42 0.72 12.75 16.58
N LYS A 43 -0.06 13.80 16.84
CA LYS A 43 0.36 15.21 16.92
C LYS A 43 1.12 15.70 15.69
N TYR A 44 0.79 15.17 14.52
CA TYR A 44 1.43 15.49 13.24
C TYR A 44 2.95 15.32 13.22
N VAL A 45 3.47 14.41 14.05
CA VAL A 45 4.90 14.04 14.06
C VAL A 45 5.08 12.59 13.65
N CYS A 46 6.27 12.29 13.13
CA CYS A 46 6.74 10.92 13.04
C CYS A 46 6.80 10.32 14.44
N THR A 47 6.14 9.19 14.66
CA THR A 47 6.12 8.53 15.97
C THR A 47 7.47 7.90 16.33
N GLU A 48 8.35 7.66 15.37
CA GLU A 48 9.71 7.13 15.61
C GLU A 48 10.71 8.26 15.88
N CYS A 49 10.93 9.16 14.91
CA CYS A 49 11.95 10.21 15.03
C CYS A 49 11.46 11.55 15.60
N LYS A 50 10.14 11.68 15.85
CA LYS A 50 9.49 12.89 16.40
C LYS A 50 9.59 14.15 15.55
N ILE A 51 10.03 14.04 14.30
CA ILE A 51 10.08 15.15 13.33
C ILE A 51 8.67 15.41 12.78
N PHE A 52 8.28 16.68 12.66
CA PHE A 52 7.00 17.12 12.09
C PHE A 52 7.08 17.28 10.55
N GLU A 53 5.93 17.34 9.87
CA GLU A 53 5.86 17.55 8.42
C GLU A 53 6.38 18.94 8.01
N THR A 54 7.24 19.01 6.99
CA THR A 54 7.79 20.28 6.49
C THR A 54 7.47 20.49 5.02
N LEU A 55 7.23 21.74 4.64
CA LEU A 55 7.10 22.16 3.26
C LEU A 55 8.36 22.90 2.82
N ASN A 56 8.85 22.58 1.63
CA ASN A 56 9.95 23.30 1.01
C ASN A 56 9.43 24.67 0.52
N CYS A 57 10.04 25.76 0.99
CA CYS A 57 9.76 27.13 0.55
C CYS A 57 10.92 27.74 -0.26
N ASN A 58 11.32 27.10 -1.36
CA ASN A 58 12.34 27.66 -2.27
C ASN A 58 11.87 28.85 -3.13
N SER A 59 10.65 29.38 -2.93
CA SER A 59 10.26 30.67 -3.52
C SER A 59 9.49 31.54 -2.53
N ALA A 60 9.97 32.77 -2.31
CA ALA A 60 9.30 33.78 -1.50
C ALA A 60 7.86 34.09 -1.97
N ALA A 61 7.57 33.83 -3.25
CA ALA A 61 6.24 33.96 -3.85
C ALA A 61 5.22 32.93 -3.34
N PHE A 62 5.66 31.71 -2.97
CA PHE A 62 4.76 30.67 -2.45
C PHE A 62 4.33 30.97 -1.01
N THR A 63 5.23 31.52 -0.21
CA THR A 63 5.00 31.92 1.19
C THR A 63 3.94 33.02 1.29
N ALA A 64 4.00 34.03 0.41
CA ALA A 64 3.04 35.14 0.38
C ALA A 64 1.63 34.71 -0.06
N LYS A 65 1.50 33.71 -0.95
CA LYS A 65 0.21 33.23 -1.46
C LYS A 65 -0.50 32.28 -0.48
N MET A 66 0.25 31.47 0.27
CA MET A 66 -0.32 30.54 1.27
C MET A 66 -0.77 31.24 2.56
N LEU A 67 -0.05 32.27 3.02
CA LEU A 67 -0.40 33.00 4.25
C LEU A 67 -1.63 33.93 4.11
N GLY A 68 -2.01 34.30 2.88
CA GLY A 68 -3.12 35.22 2.61
C GLY A 68 -4.48 34.57 2.34
N SER A 69 -4.56 33.24 2.21
CA SER A 69 -5.75 32.55 1.67
C SER A 69 -6.43 31.58 2.64
N TYR A 70 -5.79 31.23 3.77
CA TYR A 70 -6.34 30.29 4.73
C TYR A 70 -6.79 31.05 5.98
N PRO A 71 -8.09 31.14 6.26
CA PRO A 71 -8.54 31.64 7.54
C PRO A 71 -8.13 30.61 8.59
N ASP A 72 -7.53 31.09 9.66
CA ASP A 72 -7.39 30.37 10.92
C ASP A 72 -6.41 29.17 10.91
N HIS A 73 -5.14 29.50 11.18
CA HIS A 73 -4.18 28.71 11.97
C HIS A 73 -4.34 27.18 11.99
N SER A 74 -4.01 26.49 10.89
CA SER A 74 -3.62 25.07 10.99
C SER A 74 -2.16 25.01 11.47
N PRO A 75 -1.85 24.57 12.71
CA PRO A 75 -0.56 24.78 13.36
C PRO A 75 0.56 23.84 12.89
N ILE A 76 0.43 23.19 11.73
CA ILE A 76 1.03 21.87 11.51
C ILE A 76 2.26 21.85 10.62
N TYR A 77 2.44 22.83 9.72
CA TYR A 77 3.64 22.90 8.90
C TYR A 77 4.52 24.07 9.37
N LYS A 78 5.75 23.77 9.81
CA LYS A 78 6.77 24.82 9.86
C LYS A 78 7.28 24.98 8.44
N LEU A 79 7.12 26.17 7.89
CA LEU A 79 7.83 26.57 6.68
C LEU A 79 9.31 26.63 7.03
N ILE A 80 10.13 25.74 6.45
CA ILE A 80 11.58 25.72 6.68
C ILE A 80 12.29 25.81 5.34
N GLN A 81 13.38 26.58 5.29
CA GLN A 81 14.30 26.65 4.15
C GLN A 81 15.19 25.40 4.11
N THR A 82 14.59 24.21 4.09
CA THR A 82 15.31 22.93 3.95
C THR A 82 15.24 22.46 2.51
N SER A 83 16.38 22.00 1.98
CA SER A 83 16.47 21.44 0.62
C SER A 83 15.59 20.20 0.42
N LYS A 84 15.38 19.39 1.47
CA LYS A 84 14.52 18.19 1.47
C LYS A 84 13.33 18.38 2.42
N PRO A 85 12.08 18.47 1.91
CA PRO A 85 10.90 18.48 2.77
C PRO A 85 10.68 17.12 3.44
N VAL A 86 10.19 17.14 4.68
CA VAL A 86 9.78 15.97 5.44
C VAL A 86 8.32 15.73 5.16
N ARG A 87 7.96 14.55 4.64
CA ARG A 87 6.57 14.13 4.42
C ARG A 87 6.15 13.10 5.46
N ILE A 88 4.95 13.24 6.00
CA ILE A 88 4.38 12.26 6.96
C ILE A 88 3.35 11.38 6.25
N HIS A 89 3.51 10.08 6.44
CA HIS A 89 2.64 9.03 5.91
C HIS A 89 2.00 8.24 7.05
N ILE A 90 0.79 7.74 6.83
CA ILE A 90 0.21 6.74 7.72
C ILE A 90 0.66 5.38 7.23
N HIS A 91 1.40 4.69 8.08
CA HIS A 91 1.92 3.35 7.88
C HIS A 91 0.96 2.32 8.48
N HIS A 92 0.71 1.24 7.74
CA HIS A 92 -0.02 0.07 8.25
C HIS A 92 0.98 -0.92 8.82
N ARG A 93 0.78 -1.33 10.08
CA ARG A 93 1.58 -2.40 10.71
C ARG A 93 1.19 -3.80 10.26
N TYR A 94 0.00 -3.94 9.68
CA TYR A 94 -0.48 -5.15 9.03
C TYR A 94 -1.62 -4.79 8.06
N TYR A 95 -1.91 -5.68 7.12
CA TYR A 95 -3.07 -5.58 6.24
C TYR A 95 -4.03 -6.76 6.47
N VAL A 96 -5.32 -6.51 6.40
CA VAL A 96 -6.40 -7.51 6.33
C VAL A 96 -7.17 -7.22 5.04
N LEU A 97 -7.17 -8.15 4.09
CA LEU A 97 -7.64 -7.89 2.72
C LEU A 97 -9.12 -7.51 2.67
N THR A 98 -9.93 -8.06 3.56
CA THR A 98 -11.36 -7.73 3.67
C THR A 98 -11.65 -6.37 4.33
N LYS A 99 -10.63 -5.58 4.70
CA LYS A 99 -10.79 -4.28 5.37
C LYS A 99 -10.30 -3.13 4.50
N ASN A 100 -11.11 -2.07 4.46
CA ASN A 100 -10.70 -0.75 3.99
C ASN A 100 -9.77 -0.08 4.99
N SER A 101 -8.93 0.84 4.52
CA SER A 101 -7.93 1.55 5.33
C SER A 101 -8.51 2.28 6.55
N TRP A 102 -9.79 2.64 6.53
CA TRP A 102 -10.47 3.32 7.66
C TRP A 102 -11.09 2.37 8.70
N GLU A 103 -11.15 1.06 8.42
CA GLU A 103 -11.74 0.04 9.31
C GLU A 103 -10.70 -0.61 10.25
N TYR A 104 -9.46 -0.13 10.20
CA TYR A 104 -8.39 -0.59 11.07
C TYR A 104 -8.44 0.13 12.41
N GLU A 105 -8.17 -0.62 13.47
CA GLU A 105 -7.98 -0.10 14.82
C GLU A 105 -6.79 0.85 14.91
N ASP A 106 -6.73 1.64 15.99
CA ASP A 106 -5.70 2.67 16.18
C ASP A 106 -4.28 2.09 16.25
N ASP A 107 -4.10 0.92 16.85
CA ASP A 107 -2.80 0.26 17.01
C ASP A 107 -2.21 -0.28 15.70
N ALA A 108 -3.04 -0.44 14.66
CA ALA A 108 -2.67 -0.92 13.35
C ALA A 108 -2.07 0.17 12.45
N LEU A 109 -2.29 1.44 12.79
CA LEU A 109 -1.95 2.59 11.97
C LEU A 109 -1.06 3.55 12.75
N VAL A 110 0.00 4.05 12.12
CA VAL A 110 0.99 4.90 12.78
C VAL A 110 1.54 5.97 11.84
N CYS A 111 1.75 7.19 12.33
CA CYS A 111 2.41 8.24 11.56
C CYS A 111 3.93 8.05 11.53
N LEU A 112 4.51 7.95 10.33
CA LEU A 112 5.95 7.89 10.09
C LEU A 112 6.36 8.94 9.05
N CYS A 113 7.54 9.53 9.18
CA CYS A 113 8.12 10.30 8.08
C CYS A 113 8.58 9.36 6.96
N GLN A 114 8.75 9.87 5.75
CA GLN A 114 9.20 9.08 4.60
C GLN A 114 10.45 8.23 4.89
N ASP A 115 11.44 8.78 5.59
CA ASP A 115 12.69 8.07 5.89
C ASP A 115 12.45 6.95 6.93
N CYS A 116 11.70 7.21 8.01
CA CYS A 116 11.32 6.17 8.97
C CYS A 116 10.39 5.11 8.37
N HIS A 117 9.49 5.51 7.47
CA HIS A 117 8.61 4.60 6.75
C HIS A 117 9.39 3.63 5.88
N THR A 118 10.36 4.11 5.11
CA THR A 118 11.25 3.25 4.32
C THR A 118 12.05 2.31 5.24
N ASN A 119 12.64 2.83 6.32
CA ASN A 119 13.39 2.01 7.27
C ASN A 119 12.53 0.90 7.91
N GLU A 120 11.26 1.17 8.18
CA GLU A 120 10.32 0.18 8.74
C GLU A 120 10.16 -1.01 7.78
N HIS A 121 9.94 -0.74 6.49
CA HIS A 121 9.80 -1.77 5.45
C HIS A 121 11.12 -2.50 5.14
N GLU A 122 12.28 -1.86 5.37
CA GLU A 122 13.58 -2.53 5.25
C GLU A 122 13.86 -3.47 6.42
N LYS A 123 13.41 -3.11 7.62
CA LYS A 123 13.72 -3.85 8.86
C LYS A 123 12.70 -4.91 9.20
N TYR A 124 11.43 -4.66 8.90
CA TYR A 124 10.33 -5.48 9.36
C TYR A 124 9.43 -5.90 8.18
N PHE A 125 9.01 -7.16 8.24
CA PHE A 125 7.99 -7.67 7.34
C PHE A 125 6.61 -7.21 7.81
N ILE A 126 5.85 -6.57 6.92
CA ILE A 126 4.48 -6.17 7.19
C ILE A 126 3.52 -7.30 6.77
N PRO A 127 2.86 -7.99 7.71
CA PRO A 127 2.01 -9.12 7.40
C PRO A 127 0.72 -8.70 6.69
N VAL A 128 0.28 -9.54 5.76
CA VAL A 128 -0.98 -9.39 5.02
C VAL A 128 -1.83 -10.60 5.37
N PHE A 129 -3.06 -10.43 5.82
CA PHE A 129 -3.98 -11.50 6.23
C PHE A 129 -5.18 -11.53 5.30
N ARG A 130 -5.69 -12.73 4.98
CA ARG A 130 -6.87 -12.85 4.11
C ARG A 130 -8.12 -12.22 4.74
N ASN A 131 -8.29 -12.39 6.04
CA ASN A 131 -9.43 -11.87 6.81
C ASN A 131 -9.06 -11.79 8.30
N GLU A 132 -9.99 -11.29 9.13
CA GLU A 132 -9.79 -11.18 10.58
C GLU A 132 -9.60 -12.53 11.29
N MET A 133 -10.20 -13.61 10.78
CA MET A 133 -9.99 -14.95 11.36
C MET A 133 -8.54 -15.40 11.16
N ALA A 134 -8.00 -15.20 9.95
CA ALA A 134 -6.60 -15.49 9.63
C ALA A 134 -5.65 -14.62 10.48
N LYS A 135 -5.96 -13.33 10.67
CA LYS A 135 -5.21 -12.46 11.58
C LYS A 135 -5.18 -13.00 13.02
N LYS A 136 -6.33 -13.42 13.56
CA LYS A 136 -6.44 -14.00 14.91
C LYS A 136 -5.66 -15.31 15.05
N ALA A 137 -5.63 -16.12 14.00
CA ALA A 137 -4.87 -17.36 13.95
C ALA A 137 -3.38 -17.15 13.61
N ASN A 138 -2.97 -15.92 13.30
CA ASN A 138 -1.67 -15.59 12.71
C ASN A 138 -1.34 -16.42 11.45
N ASP A 139 -2.37 -16.71 10.65
CA ASP A 139 -2.29 -17.48 9.41
C ASP A 139 -1.97 -16.54 8.25
N LEU A 140 -0.71 -16.59 7.79
CA LEU A 140 -0.23 -15.77 6.69
C LEU A 140 -0.54 -16.46 5.35
N PRO A 141 -1.25 -15.79 4.43
CA PRO A 141 -1.61 -16.35 3.14
C PRO A 141 -0.37 -16.50 2.26
N ASP A 142 -0.11 -17.73 1.83
CA ASP A 142 0.97 -18.04 0.87
C ASP A 142 0.79 -17.37 -0.49
N GLU A 143 -0.40 -16.88 -0.82
CA GLU A 143 -0.73 -16.28 -2.11
C GLU A 143 -0.25 -14.82 -2.26
N TYR A 144 0.08 -14.12 -1.17
CA TYR A 144 0.50 -12.72 -1.22
C TYR A 144 1.95 -12.57 -0.77
N LEU A 145 2.66 -11.63 -1.38
CA LEU A 145 3.96 -11.19 -0.91
C LEU A 145 4.03 -9.67 -0.91
N VAL A 146 4.91 -9.13 -0.07
CA VAL A 146 5.36 -7.75 -0.16
C VAL A 146 5.81 -7.45 -1.59
N CYS A 147 5.40 -6.33 -2.15
CA CYS A 147 5.75 -5.98 -3.52
C CYS A 147 7.28 -5.89 -3.64
N PRO A 148 7.93 -6.76 -4.44
CA PRO A 148 9.40 -6.80 -4.51
C PRO A 148 9.98 -5.56 -5.20
N ARG A 149 9.12 -4.76 -5.85
CA ARG A 149 9.51 -3.53 -6.52
C ARG A 149 9.69 -2.36 -5.56
N CYS A 150 8.71 -2.15 -4.67
CA CYS A 150 8.74 -1.02 -3.74
C CYS A 150 9.07 -1.44 -2.31
N GLY A 151 9.31 -2.73 -2.08
CA GLY A 151 9.58 -3.26 -0.74
C GLY A 151 8.41 -3.10 0.23
N GLY A 152 7.17 -2.93 -0.25
CA GLY A 152 6.02 -2.72 0.63
C GLY A 152 5.65 -1.26 0.88
N SER A 153 6.41 -0.30 0.35
CA SER A 153 6.09 1.13 0.56
C SER A 153 4.86 1.61 -0.23
N GLY A 154 4.48 0.90 -1.29
CA GLY A 154 3.47 1.33 -2.26
C GLY A 154 3.90 2.52 -3.12
N PHE A 155 5.12 3.03 -2.95
CA PHE A 155 5.56 4.32 -3.49
C PHE A 155 7.05 4.30 -3.92
N LEU A 156 7.35 4.93 -5.04
CA LEU A 156 8.69 5.06 -5.59
C LEU A 156 9.00 6.55 -5.82
N SER A 157 9.77 7.13 -4.91
CA SER A 157 10.01 8.58 -4.86
C SER A 157 10.68 9.15 -6.11
N GLU A 158 11.52 8.34 -6.76
CA GLU A 158 12.20 8.66 -8.01
C GLU A 158 11.21 8.85 -9.17
N TYR A 159 9.99 8.30 -9.07
CA TYR A 159 8.92 8.47 -10.04
C TYR A 159 7.87 9.50 -9.61
N ASN A 160 8.16 10.43 -8.69
CA ASN A 160 7.18 11.46 -8.27
C ASN A 160 6.59 12.27 -9.43
N TYR A 161 7.35 12.46 -10.52
CA TYR A 161 6.89 13.15 -11.73
C TYR A 161 5.91 12.32 -12.57
N TYR A 162 5.74 11.03 -12.26
CA TYR A 162 4.94 10.08 -13.02
C TYR A 162 3.99 9.30 -12.08
N MET A 163 2.68 9.41 -12.33
CA MET A 163 1.65 8.81 -11.47
C MET A 163 1.80 9.19 -9.98
N GLU A 164 2.33 10.39 -9.69
CA GLU A 164 2.54 10.89 -8.33
C GLU A 164 3.40 9.93 -7.47
N GLY A 165 4.32 9.16 -8.08
CA GLY A 165 5.19 8.22 -7.38
C GLY A 165 4.53 6.90 -6.95
N VAL A 166 3.27 6.66 -7.32
CA VAL A 166 2.59 5.39 -7.02
C VAL A 166 3.36 4.22 -7.64
N CYS A 167 3.63 3.16 -6.85
CA CYS A 167 4.33 1.99 -7.34
C CYS A 167 3.48 1.24 -8.36
N PHE A 168 3.87 1.34 -9.63
CA PHE A 168 3.24 0.67 -10.76
C PHE A 168 3.47 -0.86 -10.81
N GLY A 169 4.24 -1.41 -9.86
CA GLY A 169 4.37 -2.87 -9.67
C GLY A 169 3.28 -3.49 -8.78
N CYS A 170 2.70 -2.70 -7.88
CA CYS A 170 1.60 -3.13 -7.00
C CYS A 170 0.38 -2.21 -7.07
N ASN A 171 0.36 -1.24 -7.99
CA ASN A 171 -0.67 -0.19 -8.08
C ASN A 171 -0.89 0.57 -6.76
N GLY A 172 0.14 0.68 -5.92
CA GLY A 172 0.05 1.31 -4.60
C GLY A 172 -0.44 0.42 -3.46
N TYR A 173 -0.83 -0.83 -3.74
CA TYR A 173 -1.34 -1.75 -2.71
C TYR A 173 -0.26 -2.31 -1.76
N CYS A 174 1.02 -2.02 -1.97
CA CYS A 174 2.15 -2.50 -1.16
C CYS A 174 2.45 -4.01 -1.25
N PHE A 175 1.50 -4.83 -1.67
CA PHE A 175 1.66 -6.27 -1.88
C PHE A 175 1.18 -6.70 -3.27
N VAL A 176 1.60 -7.89 -3.70
CA VAL A 176 1.29 -8.49 -4.99
C VAL A 176 0.89 -9.96 -4.81
N ARG A 177 0.14 -10.51 -5.77
CA ARG A 177 -0.25 -11.91 -5.75
C ARG A 177 0.81 -12.79 -6.42
N LYS A 178 1.15 -13.91 -5.80
CA LYS A 178 1.98 -14.96 -6.41
C LYS A 178 1.21 -15.57 -7.59
N ILE A 179 1.85 -15.60 -8.75
CA ILE A 179 1.38 -16.42 -9.86
C ILE A 179 2.00 -17.80 -9.63
N THR A 180 1.23 -18.74 -9.08
CA THR A 180 1.63 -20.15 -9.14
C THR A 180 1.77 -20.52 -10.62
N ALA A 181 2.90 -21.13 -11.02
CA ALA A 181 3.00 -21.73 -12.34
C ALA A 181 1.75 -22.58 -12.59
N PRO A 182 1.18 -22.58 -13.81
CA PRO A 182 0.05 -23.47 -14.08
C PRO A 182 0.50 -24.87 -13.65
N LYS A 183 -0.25 -25.50 -12.75
CA LYS A 183 -0.13 -26.96 -12.56
C LYS A 183 -0.19 -27.50 -13.97
N GLN A 184 0.85 -28.21 -14.43
CA GLN A 184 0.83 -28.84 -15.75
C GLN A 184 -0.56 -29.44 -15.90
N ALA A 185 -1.30 -29.00 -16.94
CA ALA A 185 -2.59 -29.59 -17.22
C ALA A 185 -2.34 -31.09 -17.19
N GLN A 186 -2.95 -31.81 -16.24
CA GLN A 186 -3.05 -33.24 -16.37
C GLN A 186 -3.66 -33.40 -17.75
N LYS A 187 -2.89 -33.97 -18.68
CA LYS A 187 -3.43 -34.37 -19.97
C LYS A 187 -4.61 -35.26 -19.59
N VAL A 188 -5.81 -34.74 -19.74
CA VAL A 188 -7.00 -35.57 -19.79
C VAL A 188 -6.71 -36.46 -20.98
N GLY A 189 -6.35 -37.72 -20.69
CA GLY A 189 -6.03 -38.69 -21.72
C GLY A 189 -7.15 -38.65 -22.75
N SER A 190 -6.77 -38.51 -24.01
CA SER A 190 -7.74 -38.53 -25.10
C SER A 190 -8.56 -39.80 -24.98
N ILE A 191 -9.88 -39.62 -24.95
CA ILE A 191 -10.84 -40.69 -25.27
C ILE A 191 -10.73 -40.95 -26.77
N ASP A 192 -9.62 -41.56 -27.19
CA ASP A 192 -9.51 -42.14 -28.51
C ASP A 192 -10.10 -43.55 -28.47
N ARG A 193 -11.31 -43.58 -29.01
CA ARG A 193 -12.07 -44.73 -29.50
C ARG A 193 -11.13 -45.82 -30.02
N PHE A 194 -11.04 -46.93 -29.30
CA PHE A 194 -10.57 -48.19 -29.85
C PHE A 194 -11.78 -49.08 -30.16
N PHE A 195 -12.21 -49.06 -31.41
CA PHE A 195 -12.79 -50.21 -32.09
C PHE A 195 -12.27 -50.20 -33.53
N PRO A 196 -11.62 -51.28 -33.96
CA PRO A 196 -12.13 -51.96 -35.14
C PRO A 196 -12.25 -53.48 -34.96
N ASP A 197 -13.45 -53.95 -35.30
CA ASP A 197 -13.88 -55.20 -35.96
C ASP A 197 -13.21 -56.58 -35.74
N ARG A 198 -14.11 -57.51 -35.37
CA ARG A 198 -14.43 -58.83 -35.98
C ARG A 198 -13.52 -60.07 -35.84
N GLU A 199 -14.26 -61.15 -35.56
CA GLU A 199 -14.09 -62.54 -36.01
C GLU A 199 -12.89 -63.34 -35.50
N ARG A 200 -13.10 -64.12 -34.43
CA ARG A 200 -13.24 -65.58 -34.52
C ARG A 200 -13.91 -66.16 -33.28
#